data_AF-A0A915DFQ9-F1
#
_entry.id   AF-A0A915DFQ9-F1
#
_cell.length_a   1.000
_cell.length_b   1.000
_cell.length_c   1.000
_cell.angle_alpha   90.00
_cell.angle_beta   90.00
_cell.angle_gamma   90.00
#
_symmetry.space_group_name_H-M   'P 1'
#
loop_
_entity.id
_entity.type
_entity.pdbx_description
1 polymer ?
#
loop_
_entity_poly.entity_id
_entity_poly.type
_entity_poly.pdbx_seq_one_letter_code
_entity_poly.pdbx_strand_id
1 'polypeptide(L)'
;MFQSQNRHPGTSHNNQSMKLPANEYLDRLREEFGLLHSQLSNARLDIEKINQEKEVVQRHYLMYYEIACNVNVEVHKQAEIVKRLSGILGHVIPLLPPEHQASAIQAVERAKAINQQELQAIVGTQMQQQQLASMMPGMAGLGGMMAGDKHFIQWLQWLLV
;
A
#
# COMPACT_ATOMS: atom_id res chain seq x y z
N MET A 1 -38.96 -2.07 -2.64
CA MET A 1 -40.20 -2.06 -1.84
C MET A 1 -41.00 -0.82 -2.23
N PHE A 2 -42.20 -1.02 -2.76
CA PHE A 2 -43.17 0.02 -3.13
C PHE A 2 -44.34 0.00 -2.13
N GLN A 3 -44.80 1.17 -1.66
CA GLN A 3 -46.16 1.57 -1.23
C GLN A 3 -46.00 2.87 -0.40
N SER A 4 -46.46 4.06 -0.83
CA SER A 4 -47.80 4.58 -1.14
C SER A 4 -48.61 5.08 0.07
N GLN A 5 -49.09 6.32 -0.12
CA GLN A 5 -50.31 6.95 0.41
C GLN A 5 -50.26 7.68 1.77
N ASN A 6 -50.35 9.02 1.71
CA ASN A 6 -51.53 9.67 2.28
C ASN A 6 -51.83 11.03 1.61
N ARG A 7 -53.10 11.22 1.22
CA ARG A 7 -53.67 12.48 0.70
C ARG A 7 -53.97 13.40 1.88
N HIS A 8 -53.80 14.71 1.72
CA HIS A 8 -54.59 15.71 2.45
C HIS A 8 -54.69 17.04 1.64
N PRO A 9 -55.69 17.89 1.94
CA PRO A 9 -56.74 18.30 1.00
C PRO A 9 -56.53 19.71 0.45
N GLY A 10 -57.32 20.03 -0.59
CA GLY A 10 -57.30 21.36 -1.20
C GLY A 10 -57.60 22.47 -0.21
N THR A 11 -56.80 23.53 -0.29
CA THR A 11 -57.22 24.90 0.06
C THR A 11 -56.96 25.76 -1.17
N SER A 12 -58.04 26.06 -1.88
CA SER A 12 -58.06 27.13 -2.87
C SER A 12 -58.08 28.43 -2.08
N HIS A 13 -56.97 29.16 -2.06
CA HIS A 13 -56.96 30.60 -1.77
C HIS A 13 -55.95 31.30 -2.68
N ASN A 14 -56.53 31.93 -3.69
CA ASN A 14 -56.22 33.28 -4.15
C ASN A 14 -54.81 33.52 -4.70
N ASN A 15 -54.78 33.59 -6.03
CA ASN A 15 -54.07 34.49 -6.94
C ASN A 15 -53.34 35.74 -6.36
N GLN A 16 -52.53 35.62 -5.31
CA GLN A 16 -51.55 36.63 -4.93
C GLN A 16 -50.28 36.42 -5.76
N SER A 17 -50.39 36.90 -6.98
CA SER A 17 -49.26 37.30 -7.79
C SER A 17 -48.19 37.99 -6.95
N MET A 18 -47.02 37.34 -6.88
CA MET A 18 -45.70 37.96 -6.99
C MET A 18 -45.59 39.39 -6.42
N LYS A 19 -45.07 39.49 -5.20
CA LYS A 19 -44.03 40.45 -4.78
C LYS A 19 -43.83 40.29 -3.27
N LEU A 20 -42.90 39.41 -2.84
CA LEU A 20 -42.22 39.70 -1.58
C LEU A 20 -41.70 41.14 -1.68
N PRO A 21 -41.78 41.97 -0.62
CA PRO A 21 -41.22 43.31 -0.67
C PRO A 21 -39.78 43.22 -1.13
N ALA A 22 -39.36 44.09 -2.05
CA ALA A 22 -38.05 43.98 -2.73
C ALA A 22 -36.87 43.75 -1.76
N ASN A 23 -36.99 44.25 -0.53
CA ASN A 23 -36.03 44.06 0.55
C ASN A 23 -35.86 42.60 0.98
N GLU A 24 -36.93 41.81 1.10
CA GLU A 24 -36.84 40.38 1.45
C GLU A 24 -36.12 39.56 0.37
N TYR A 25 -36.29 39.93 -0.91
CA TYR A 25 -35.52 39.31 -1.99
C TYR A 25 -34.03 39.69 -1.93
N LEU A 26 -33.71 40.93 -1.57
CA LEU A 26 -32.32 41.38 -1.41
C LEU A 26 -31.64 40.70 -0.20
N ASP A 27 -32.36 40.48 0.89
CA ASP A 27 -31.84 39.78 2.06
C ASP A 27 -31.58 38.30 1.77
N ARG A 28 -32.51 37.62 1.09
CA ARG A 28 -32.29 36.25 0.60
C ARG A 28 -31.11 36.17 -0.36
N LEU A 29 -31.00 37.11 -1.30
CA LEU A 29 -29.87 37.15 -2.23
C LEU A 29 -28.53 37.34 -1.50
N ARG A 30 -28.51 38.18 -0.46
CA ARG A 30 -27.32 38.37 0.39
C ARG A 30 -26.96 37.10 1.16
N GLU A 31 -27.95 36.39 1.69
CA GLU A 31 -27.74 35.11 2.38
C GLU A 31 -27.19 34.04 1.41
N GLU A 32 -27.81 33.86 0.24
CA GLU A 32 -27.35 32.95 -0.81
C GLU A 32 -25.91 33.28 -1.26
N PHE A 33 -25.60 34.56 -1.44
CA PHE A 33 -24.23 34.98 -1.77
C PHE A 33 -23.24 34.67 -0.65
N GLY A 34 -23.63 34.87 0.61
CA GLY A 34 -22.83 34.51 1.78
C GLY A 34 -22.58 33.00 1.87
N LEU A 35 -23.60 32.19 1.62
CA LEU A 35 -23.50 30.73 1.56
C LEU A 35 -22.56 30.29 0.44
N LEU A 36 -22.72 30.81 -0.77
CA LEU A 36 -21.85 30.52 -1.92
C LEU A 36 -20.40 30.94 -1.64
N HIS A 37 -20.18 32.09 -1.03
CA HIS A 37 -18.84 32.56 -0.68
C HIS A 37 -18.17 31.65 0.36
N SER A 38 -18.93 31.20 1.38
CA SER A 38 -18.46 30.24 2.38
C SER A 38 -18.12 28.88 1.75
N GLN A 39 -18.99 28.35 0.88
CA GLN A 39 -18.74 27.11 0.15
C GLN A 39 -17.48 27.21 -0.72
N LEU A 40 -17.28 28.34 -1.42
CA LEU A 40 -16.08 28.58 -2.21
C LEU A 40 -14.81 28.60 -1.35
N SER A 41 -14.86 29.24 -0.19
CA SER A 41 -13.72 29.29 0.74
C SER A 41 -13.37 27.90 1.26
N ASN A 42 -14.37 27.10 1.63
CA ASN A 42 -14.15 25.72 2.09
C ASN A 42 -13.58 24.85 0.98
N ALA A 43 -14.14 24.94 -0.23
CA ALA A 43 -13.63 24.19 -1.39
C ALA A 43 -12.16 24.54 -1.72
N ARG A 44 -11.73 25.79 -1.53
CA ARG A 44 -10.31 26.18 -1.69
C ARG A 44 -9.40 25.50 -0.68
N LEU A 45 -9.82 25.42 0.58
CA LEU A 45 -9.06 24.73 1.63
C LEU A 45 -8.97 23.23 1.36
N ASP A 46 -10.05 22.62 0.89
CA ASP A 46 -10.06 21.20 0.52
C ASP A 46 -9.12 20.90 -0.65
N ILE A 47 -9.05 21.78 -1.65
CA ILE A 47 -8.08 21.66 -2.76
C ILE A 47 -6.64 21.70 -2.24
N GLU A 48 -6.33 22.65 -1.35
CA GLU A 48 -4.99 22.77 -0.78
C GLU A 48 -4.63 21.52 0.03
N LYS A 49 -5.56 21.00 0.83
CA LYS A 49 -5.38 19.76 1.59
C LYS A 49 -5.11 18.57 0.66
N ILE A 50 -5.91 18.41 -0.40
CA ILE A 50 -5.74 17.31 -1.36
C ILE A 50 -4.38 17.43 -2.08
N ASN A 51 -3.93 18.63 -2.40
CA ASN A 51 -2.60 18.83 -3.00
C ASN A 51 -1.47 18.39 -2.06
N GLN A 52 -1.57 18.71 -0.77
CA GLN A 52 -0.59 18.25 0.22
C GLN A 52 -0.58 16.73 0.37
N GLU A 53 -1.76 16.11 0.46
CA GLU A 53 -1.90 14.65 0.51
C GLU A 53 -1.32 13.98 -0.75
N LYS A 54 -1.56 14.57 -1.93
CA LYS A 54 -0.99 14.12 -3.21
C LYS A 54 0.55 14.13 -3.19
N GLU A 55 1.17 15.18 -2.69
CA GLU A 55 2.64 15.25 -2.62
C GLU A 55 3.23 14.20 -1.65
N VAL A 56 2.54 13.93 -0.54
CA VAL A 56 2.92 12.86 0.39
C VAL A 56 2.83 11.49 -0.30
N VAL A 57 1.71 11.22 -0.97
CA VAL A 57 1.53 9.96 -1.72
C VAL A 57 2.57 9.81 -2.81
N GLN A 58 2.88 10.88 -3.56
CA GLN A 58 3.88 10.84 -4.62
C GLN A 58 5.27 10.52 -4.08
N ARG A 59 5.68 11.12 -2.95
CA ARG A 59 6.97 10.80 -2.32
C ARG A 59 7.04 9.36 -1.85
N HIS A 60 5.99 8.86 -1.19
CA HIS A 60 5.94 7.46 -0.79
C HIS A 60 5.98 6.52 -2.01
N TYR A 61 5.22 6.81 -3.07
CA TYR A 61 5.20 6.01 -4.28
C TYR A 61 6.60 5.86 -4.90
N LEU A 62 7.34 6.96 -5.05
CA LEU A 62 8.70 6.93 -5.59
C LEU A 62 9.65 6.13 -4.68
N MET A 63 9.57 6.33 -3.37
CA MET A 63 10.36 5.58 -2.40
C MET A 63 10.08 4.07 -2.47
N TYR A 64 8.80 3.67 -2.55
CA TYR A 64 8.42 2.26 -2.70
C TYR A 64 8.93 1.68 -4.02
N TYR A 65 8.86 2.44 -5.11
CA TYR A 65 9.36 2.02 -6.41
C TYR A 65 10.87 1.75 -6.38
N GLU A 66 11.66 2.66 -5.80
CA GLU A 66 13.11 2.48 -5.65
C GLU A 66 13.46 1.25 -4.82
N ILE A 67 12.78 1.07 -3.68
CA ILE A 67 13.00 -0.09 -2.81
C ILE A 67 12.64 -1.38 -3.55
N ALA A 68 11.50 -1.41 -4.26
CA ALA A 68 11.05 -2.58 -5.01
C ALA A 68 12.06 -2.97 -6.11
N CYS A 69 12.60 -1.99 -6.84
CA CYS A 69 13.64 -2.23 -7.85
C CYS A 69 14.93 -2.77 -7.23
N ASN A 70 15.38 -2.20 -6.11
CA ASN A 70 16.60 -2.64 -5.43
C ASN A 70 16.47 -4.07 -4.91
N VAL A 71 15.33 -4.40 -4.27
CA VAL A 71 15.03 -5.76 -3.82
C VAL A 71 14.97 -6.70 -5.01
N ASN A 72 14.36 -6.30 -6.12
CA ASN A 72 14.25 -7.15 -7.29
C ASN A 72 15.62 -7.56 -7.87
N VAL A 73 16.52 -6.58 -8.04
CA VAL A 73 17.89 -6.85 -8.54
C VAL A 73 18.62 -7.81 -7.60
N GLU A 74 18.51 -7.60 -6.29
CA GLU A 74 19.20 -8.45 -5.32
C GLU A 74 18.60 -9.87 -5.29
N VAL A 75 17.26 -10.02 -5.43
CA VAL A 75 16.62 -11.34 -5.53
C VAL A 75 17.11 -12.10 -6.76
N HIS A 76 17.16 -11.48 -7.94
CA HIS A 76 17.71 -12.13 -9.15
C HIS A 76 19.17 -12.54 -8.97
N LYS A 77 19.98 -11.68 -8.36
CA LYS A 77 21.38 -11.97 -8.06
C LYS A 77 21.52 -13.18 -7.13
N GLN A 78 20.75 -13.23 -6.04
CA GLN A 78 20.78 -14.38 -5.13
C GLN A 78 20.29 -15.67 -5.80
N ALA A 79 19.25 -15.59 -6.65
CA ALA A 79 18.76 -16.74 -7.41
C ALA A 79 19.84 -17.32 -8.35
N GLU A 80 20.59 -16.46 -9.05
CA GLU A 80 21.69 -16.91 -9.91
C GLU A 80 22.86 -17.50 -9.09
N ILE A 81 23.19 -16.94 -7.92
CA ILE A 81 24.17 -17.53 -7.00
C ILE A 81 23.73 -18.94 -6.58
N VAL A 82 22.49 -19.10 -6.13
CA VAL A 82 21.93 -20.40 -5.71
C VAL A 82 21.98 -21.42 -6.86
N LYS A 83 21.67 -20.98 -8.08
CA LYS A 83 21.74 -21.83 -9.28
C LYS A 83 23.17 -22.30 -9.55
N ARG A 84 24.16 -21.41 -9.51
CA ARG A 84 25.58 -21.77 -9.71
C ARG A 84 26.10 -22.69 -8.62
N LEU A 85 25.81 -22.39 -7.35
CA LEU A 85 26.20 -23.25 -6.22
C LEU A 85 25.55 -24.63 -6.32
N SER A 86 24.27 -24.69 -6.68
CA SER A 86 23.58 -25.97 -6.94
C SER A 86 24.23 -26.75 -8.08
N GLY A 87 24.64 -26.07 -9.15
CA GLY A 87 25.39 -26.67 -10.24
C GLY A 87 26.72 -27.25 -9.77
N ILE A 88 27.52 -26.50 -9.02
CA ILE A 88 28.81 -26.97 -8.47
C ILE A 88 28.59 -28.19 -7.57
N LEU A 89 27.63 -28.13 -6.65
CA LEU A 89 27.32 -29.25 -5.75
C LEU A 89 26.87 -30.49 -6.52
N GLY A 90 26.11 -30.33 -7.61
CA GLY A 90 25.73 -31.43 -8.50
C GLY A 90 26.93 -32.14 -9.15
N HIS A 91 28.02 -31.42 -9.41
CA HIS A 91 29.26 -32.02 -9.94
C HIS A 91 30.17 -32.58 -8.84
N VAL A 92 30.20 -31.95 -7.66
CA VAL A 92 31.11 -32.32 -6.57
C VAL A 92 30.61 -33.53 -5.78
N ILE A 93 29.31 -33.64 -5.51
CA ILE A 93 28.74 -34.73 -4.69
C ILE A 93 29.08 -36.12 -5.26
N PRO A 94 28.96 -36.39 -6.57
CA PRO A 94 29.34 -37.68 -7.14
C PRO A 94 30.84 -38.03 -7.00
N LEU A 95 31.69 -37.04 -6.73
CA LEU A 95 33.13 -37.23 -6.52
C LEU A 95 33.48 -37.60 -5.07
N LEU A 96 32.52 -37.50 -4.14
CA LEU A 96 32.71 -37.89 -2.75
C LEU A 96 32.69 -39.41 -2.59
N PRO A 97 33.35 -39.97 -1.55
CA PRO A 97 33.21 -41.37 -1.20
C PRO A 97 31.74 -41.75 -0.95
N PRO A 98 31.28 -42.96 -1.36
CA PRO A 98 29.87 -43.36 -1.28
C PRO A 98 29.22 -43.17 0.10
N GLU A 99 29.98 -43.41 1.17
CA GLU A 99 29.57 -43.22 2.56
C GLU A 99 29.18 -41.78 2.92
N HIS A 100 29.69 -40.79 2.18
CA HIS A 100 29.42 -39.37 2.42
C HIS A 100 28.38 -38.78 1.47
N GLN A 101 28.10 -39.43 0.34
CA GLN A 101 27.20 -38.90 -0.68
C GLN A 101 25.77 -38.69 -0.15
N ALA A 102 25.21 -39.69 0.53
CA ALA A 102 23.85 -39.61 1.06
C ALA A 102 23.68 -38.46 2.07
N SER A 103 24.66 -38.28 2.96
CA SER A 103 24.66 -37.19 3.93
C SER A 103 24.77 -35.82 3.26
N ALA A 104 25.64 -35.69 2.24
CA ALA A 104 25.79 -34.44 1.49
C ALA A 104 24.50 -34.07 0.72
N ILE A 105 23.84 -35.04 0.09
CA ILE A 105 22.57 -34.81 -0.61
C ILE A 105 21.50 -34.30 0.37
N GLN A 106 21.34 -34.98 1.50
CA GLN A 106 20.36 -34.58 2.52
C GLN A 106 20.63 -33.17 3.07
N ALA A 107 21.91 -32.82 3.29
CA ALA A 107 22.29 -31.49 3.75
C ALA A 107 21.93 -30.40 2.72
N VAL A 108 22.14 -30.67 1.43
CA VAL A 108 21.77 -29.74 0.34
C VAL A 108 20.26 -29.57 0.22
N GLU A 109 19.48 -30.64 0.34
CA GLU A 109 18.01 -30.56 0.35
C GLU A 109 17.50 -29.74 1.53
N ARG A 110 18.05 -29.97 2.73
CA ARG A 110 17.70 -29.17 3.90
C ARG A 110 18.08 -27.70 3.73
N ALA A 111 19.25 -27.40 3.18
CA ALA A 111 19.69 -26.03 2.95
C ALA A 111 18.74 -25.26 2.01
N LYS A 112 18.10 -25.96 1.06
CA LYS A 112 17.08 -25.38 0.16
C LYS A 112 15.71 -25.19 0.82
N ALA A 113 15.40 -25.97 1.86
CA ALA A 113 14.11 -25.93 2.55
C ALA A 113 14.06 -24.81 3.61
N ILE A 114 13.97 -23.55 3.18
CA ILE A 114 13.81 -22.42 4.10
C ILE A 114 12.36 -22.39 4.61
N ASN A 115 12.18 -22.36 5.93
CA ASN A 115 10.86 -22.24 6.54
C ASN A 115 10.56 -20.79 7.00
N GLN A 116 9.29 -20.52 7.32
CA GLN A 116 8.86 -19.17 7.68
C GLN A 116 9.46 -18.71 9.02
N GLN A 117 9.72 -19.60 9.98
CA GLN A 117 10.34 -19.23 11.27
C GLN A 117 11.79 -18.78 11.08
N GLU A 118 12.56 -19.50 10.25
CA GLU A 118 13.93 -19.14 9.89
C GLU A 118 13.99 -17.80 9.17
N LEU A 119 13.05 -17.58 8.23
CA LEU A 119 12.94 -16.30 7.53
C LEU A 119 12.67 -15.14 8.51
N GLN A 120 11.71 -15.32 9.44
CA GLN A 120 11.40 -14.29 10.44
C GLN A 120 12.59 -14.02 11.38
N ALA A 121 13.35 -15.06 11.77
CA ALA A 121 14.55 -14.90 12.59
C ALA A 121 15.65 -14.11 11.88
N ILE A 122 15.87 -14.36 10.59
CA ILE A 122 16.84 -13.61 9.77
C ILE A 122 16.43 -12.14 9.64
N VAL A 123 15.17 -11.89 9.29
CA VAL A 123 14.63 -10.52 9.16
C VAL A 123 14.73 -9.77 10.49
N GLY A 124 14.36 -10.40 11.60
CA GLY A 124 14.48 -9.80 12.94
C GLY A 124 15.92 -9.42 13.30
N THR A 125 16.88 -10.28 12.99
CA THR A 125 18.31 -10.02 13.22
C THR A 125 18.81 -8.84 12.36
N GLN A 126 18.41 -8.79 11.09
CA GLN A 126 18.77 -7.70 10.18
C GLN A 126 18.15 -6.37 10.61
N MET A 127 16.89 -6.39 11.05
CA MET A 127 16.18 -5.20 11.52
C MET A 127 16.86 -4.60 12.77
N GLN A 128 17.31 -5.44 13.71
CA GLN A 128 18.04 -4.99 14.90
C GLN A 128 19.38 -4.33 14.52
N GLN A 129 20.09 -4.89 13.53
CA GLN A 129 21.34 -4.32 13.04
C GLN A 129 21.13 -2.97 12.33
N GLN A 130 20.00 -2.81 11.63
CA GLN A 130 19.66 -1.58 10.92
C GLN A 130 19.11 -0.48 11.84
N GLN A 131 18.37 -0.83 12.91
CA GLN A 131 17.96 0.11 13.96
C GLN A 131 19.15 0.77 14.67
N LEU A 132 20.29 0.05 14.80
CA LEU A 132 21.52 0.64 15.33
C LEU A 132 22.12 1.70 14.39
N ALA A 133 21.79 1.65 13.10
CA ALA A 133 22.29 2.56 12.06
C ALA A 133 21.30 3.69 11.71
N SER A 134 20.01 3.54 12.01
CA SER A 134 18.96 4.51 11.68
C SER A 134 18.24 5.06 12.91
N MET A 135 18.88 5.99 13.63
CA MET A 135 18.18 6.90 14.57
C MET A 135 17.33 7.95 13.82
N MET A 136 16.44 7.51 12.93
CA MET A 136 15.48 8.36 12.19
C MET A 136 14.05 7.93 12.54
N PRO A 137 13.25 8.77 13.22
CA PRO A 137 11.91 8.40 13.64
C PRO A 137 10.94 8.47 12.44
N GLY A 138 10.39 7.32 12.05
CA GLY A 138 9.35 7.23 11.01
C GLY A 138 9.23 5.88 10.31
N MET A 139 10.22 5.00 10.43
CA MET A 139 10.33 3.79 9.59
C MET A 139 10.06 2.46 10.33
N ALA A 140 9.39 2.50 11.49
CA ALA A 140 9.13 1.29 12.28
C ALA A 140 7.98 0.40 11.75
N GLY A 141 7.11 0.92 10.87
CA GLY A 141 5.91 0.22 10.40
C GLY A 141 6.07 -0.59 9.10
N LEU A 142 7.18 -0.43 8.38
CA LEU A 142 7.35 -0.97 7.02
C LEU A 142 7.96 -2.38 6.97
N GLY A 143 8.65 -2.81 8.02
CA GLY A 143 9.27 -4.14 8.09
C GLY A 143 8.27 -5.29 8.24
N GLY A 144 7.09 -5.05 8.83
CA GLY A 144 6.11 -6.11 9.15
C GLY A 144 5.18 -6.51 8.01
N MET A 145 4.95 -5.62 7.04
CA MET A 145 3.94 -5.83 5.99
C MET A 145 4.48 -6.64 4.79
N MET A 146 5.80 -6.77 4.66
CA MET A 146 6.48 -7.49 3.56
C MET A 146 6.73 -8.97 3.88
N ALA A 147 6.74 -9.38 5.15
CA ALA A 147 7.17 -10.71 5.58
C ALA A 147 6.04 -11.77 5.63
N GLY A 148 4.79 -11.36 5.40
CA GLY A 148 3.62 -12.26 5.50
C GLY A 148 2.57 -12.12 4.39
N ASP A 149 2.72 -11.15 3.49
CA ASP A 149 1.74 -10.93 2.44
C ASP A 149 1.95 -11.92 1.28
N LYS A 150 0.98 -12.82 1.10
CA LYS A 150 0.96 -13.78 -0.02
C LYS A 150 1.00 -13.06 -1.38
N HIS A 151 0.50 -11.83 -1.46
CA HIS A 151 0.57 -11.01 -2.66
C HIS A 151 1.99 -10.54 -2.97
N PHE A 152 2.83 -10.30 -1.96
CA PHE A 152 4.24 -9.99 -2.17
C PHE A 152 5.01 -11.19 -2.72
N ILE A 153 4.75 -12.40 -2.21
CA ILE A 153 5.37 -13.64 -2.73
C ILE A 153 4.89 -13.92 -4.17
N GLN A 154 3.60 -13.74 -4.47
CA GLN A 154 3.09 -13.86 -5.85
C GLN A 154 3.66 -12.80 -6.78
N TRP A 155 3.81 -11.56 -6.32
CA TRP A 155 4.43 -10.48 -7.09
C TRP A 155 5.91 -10.77 -7.38
N LEU A 156 6.66 -11.30 -6.40
CA LEU A 156 8.03 -11.78 -6.60
C LEU A 156 8.09 -12.96 -7.58
N GLN A 157 7.16 -13.92 -7.50
CA GLN A 157 7.08 -15.02 -8.46
C GLN A 157 6.77 -14.53 -9.88
N TRP A 158 5.94 -13.50 -10.04
CA TRP A 158 5.64 -12.89 -11.34
C TRP A 158 6.83 -12.11 -11.92
N LEU A 159 7.63 -11.45 -11.08
CA LEU A 159 8.84 -10.75 -11.52
C LEU A 159 10.02 -11.67 -11.89
N LEU A 160 10.01 -12.92 -11.42
CA LEU A 160 11.07 -13.91 -11.69
C LEU A 160 10.84 -14.76 -12.94
N VAL A 161 9.73 -14.57 -13.66
CA VAL A 161 9.41 -15.20 -14.96
C VAL A 161 9.69 -14.21 -16.08
#